data_AF-A0A3C0EGR9-F1
#
_entry.id   AF-A0A3C0EGR9-F1
#
_cell.length_a   1.000
_cell.length_b   1.000
_cell.length_c   1.000
_cell.angle_alpha   90.00
_cell.angle_beta   90.00
_cell.angle_gamma   90.00
#
_symmetry.space_group_name_H-M   'P 1'
#
loop_
_entity.id
_entity.type
_entity.pdbx_description
1 polymer ?
#
loop_
_entity_poly.entity_id
_entity_poly.type
_entity_poly.pdbx_seq_one_letter_code
_entity_poly.pdbx_strand_id
1 'polypeptide(L)' 'EDYFHWMEDHAAQVDDLYERLAFISPESAGDGELVGTNFERKYRREGRPFNAMILRKRS' A
#
# COMPACT_ATOMS: atom_id res chain seq x y z
N GLU A 1 10.96 7.36 -4.17
CA GLU A 1 10.67 5.98 -4.62
C GLU A 1 11.46 4.96 -3.82
N ASP A 2 12.71 5.29 -3.45
CA ASP A 2 13.61 4.49 -2.62
C ASP A 2 13.00 3.90 -1.35
N TYR A 3 12.13 4.65 -0.66
CA TYR A 3 11.51 4.17 0.57
C TYR A 3 10.52 3.02 0.34
N PHE A 4 9.74 3.06 -0.73
CA PHE A 4 8.80 1.97 -1.02
C PHE A 4 9.54 0.72 -1.49
N HIS A 5 10.57 0.91 -2.31
CA HIS A 5 11.44 -0.18 -2.75
C HIS A 5 12.12 -0.87 -1.55
N TRP A 6 12.64 -0.07 -0.60
CA TRP A 6 13.18 -0.59 0.66
C TRP A 6 12.15 -1.42 1.43
N MET A 7 10.89 -0.98 1.51
CA MET A 7 9.84 -1.77 2.15
C MET A 7 9.55 -3.08 1.40
N GLU A 8 9.58 -3.07 0.06
CA GLU A 8 9.40 -4.28 -0.75
C GLU A 8 10.53 -5.29 -0.52
N ASP A 9 11.78 -4.82 -0.47
CA ASP A 9 12.95 -5.66 -0.19
C ASP A 9 12.84 -6.31 1.19
N HIS A 10 12.41 -5.57 2.21
CA HIS A 10 12.26 -6.10 3.57
C HIS A 10 11.08 -7.07 3.68
N ALA A 11 9.99 -6.80 2.97
CA ALA A 11 8.86 -7.73 2.91
C ALA A 11 9.27 -9.07 2.26
N ALA A 12 10.13 -9.04 1.23
CA ALA A 12 10.64 -10.24 0.58
C ALA A 12 11.58 -11.07 1.48
N GLN A 13 12.28 -10.44 2.43
CA GLN A 13 13.16 -11.14 3.37
C GLN A 13 12.41 -11.98 4.41
N VAL A 14 11.11 -11.73 4.59
CA VAL A 14 10.26 -12.41 5.59
C VAL A 14 9.08 -13.12 4.92
N ASP A 15 9.26 -13.62 3.69
CA ASP A 15 8.20 -14.28 2.91
C ASP A 15 7.70 -15.59 3.54
N ASP A 16 8.48 -16.16 4.45
CA ASP A 16 8.20 -17.33 5.27
C ASP A 16 7.18 -17.01 6.38
N LEU A 17 7.16 -15.75 6.85
CA LEU A 17 6.24 -15.25 7.87
C LEU A 17 5.03 -14.54 7.28
N TYR A 18 5.21 -13.87 6.14
CA TYR A 18 4.19 -13.01 5.54
C TYR A 18 4.01 -13.28 4.05
N GLU A 19 2.76 -13.29 3.62
CA GLU A 19 2.40 -13.26 2.20
C GLU A 19 2.10 -11.82 1.78
N ARG A 20 2.80 -11.36 0.74
CA ARG A 20 2.54 -10.06 0.13
C ARG A 20 1.38 -10.17 -0.86
N LEU A 21 0.37 -9.33 -0.65
CA LEU A 21 -0.81 -9.24 -1.51
C LEU A 21 -0.90 -7.86 -2.15
N ALA A 22 -1.55 -7.80 -3.31
CA ALA A 22 -1.96 -6.54 -3.92
C ALA A 22 -2.87 -5.78 -2.95
N PHE A 23 -2.72 -4.46 -2.91
CA PHE A 23 -3.59 -3.62 -2.10
C PHE A 23 -5.03 -3.66 -2.65
N ILE A 24 -6.00 -3.85 -1.76
CA ILE A 24 -7.43 -3.87 -2.08
C ILE A 24 -8.04 -2.63 -1.43
N SER A 25 -8.64 -1.76 -2.25
CA SER A 25 -9.34 -0.59 -1.76
C SER A 25 -10.50 -0.99 -0.83
N PRO A 26 -10.68 -0.32 0.32
CA PRO A 26 -11.85 -0.55 1.17
C PRO A 26 -13.12 -0.06 0.46
N GLU A 27 -14.27 -0.65 0.80
CA GLU A 27 -15.57 -0.25 0.25
C GLU A 27 -15.93 1.21 0.50
N SER A 28 -15.34 1.82 1.53
CA SER A 28 -15.52 3.24 1.88
C SER A 28 -14.69 4.20 1.04
N ALA A 29 -13.80 3.70 0.15
CA ALA A 29 -13.07 4.54 -0.79
C ALA A 29 -14.02 5.08 -1.87
N GLY A 30 -13.97 6.38 -2.13
CA GLY A 30 -14.73 6.99 -3.22
C GLY A 30 -14.19 6.61 -4.61
N ASP A 31 -14.92 6.97 -5.66
CA ASP A 31 -14.51 6.68 -7.03
C ASP A 31 -13.10 7.21 -7.34
N GLY A 32 -12.23 6.31 -7.78
CA GLY A 32 -10.83 6.59 -8.06
C GLY A 32 -9.95 6.75 -6.82
N GLU A 33 -10.43 6.50 -5.60
CA GLU A 33 -9.65 6.43 -4.36
C GLU A 33 -9.08 5.02 -4.12
N LEU A 34 -7.80 4.96 -3.73
CA LEU A 34 -7.15 3.73 -3.28
C LEU A 34 -7.52 3.46 -1.82
N VAL A 35 -7.32 4.41 -0.91
CA VAL A 35 -7.47 4.15 0.54
C VAL A 35 -8.70 4.85 1.13
N GLY A 36 -9.24 5.87 0.44
CA GLY A 36 -10.38 6.64 0.92
C GLY A 36 -10.06 7.59 2.08
N THR A 37 -8.77 7.87 2.33
CA THR A 37 -8.33 8.68 3.47
C THR A 37 -8.19 10.16 3.10
N ASN A 38 -8.36 11.05 4.10
CA ASN A 38 -8.08 12.48 3.92
C ASN A 38 -6.61 12.76 3.51
N PHE A 39 -5.70 11.88 3.92
CA PHE A 39 -4.29 11.92 3.51
C PHE A 39 -4.15 11.74 2.00
N GLU A 40 -4.81 10.72 1.44
CA GLU A 40 -4.80 10.45 0.00
C GLU A 40 -5.34 11.62 -0.82
N ARG A 41 -6.48 12.19 -0.40
CA ARG A 41 -7.09 13.35 -1.09
C ARG A 41 -6.15 14.56 -1.14
N LYS A 42 -5.36 14.78 -0.08
CA LYS A 42 -4.33 15.82 -0.06
C LYS A 42 -3.16 15.48 -1.00
N TYR A 43 -2.63 14.26 -0.92
CA TYR A 43 -1.48 13.82 -1.70
C TYR A 43 -1.76 13.78 -3.21
N ARG A 44 -2.98 13.42 -3.60
CA ARG A 44 -3.42 13.43 -4.99
C ARG A 44 -3.43 14.83 -5.60
N ARG A 45 -3.87 15.85 -4.84
CA ARG A 45 -3.83 17.25 -5.28
C ARG A 45 -2.40 17.74 -5.50
N GLU A 46 -1.45 17.17 -4.79
CA GLU A 46 -0.01 17.47 -4.90
C GLU A 46 0.68 16.66 -6.02
N GLY A 47 -0.04 15.77 -6.73
CA GLY A 47 0.50 14.98 -7.84
C GLY A 47 1.52 13.91 -7.41
N ARG A 48 1.52 13.50 -6.13
CA ARG A 48 2.51 12.57 -5.59
C ARG A 48 2.08 11.11 -5.84
N PRO A 49 3.03 10.21 -6.18
CA PRO A 49 2.71 8.80 -6.37
C PRO A 49 2.25 8.16 -5.06
N PHE A 50 1.29 7.24 -5.17
CA PHE A 50 0.80 6.44 -4.06
C PHE A 50 1.23 4.98 -4.27
N ASN A 51 1.95 4.43 -3.28
CA ASN A 51 2.37 3.03 -3.30
C ASN A 51 1.75 2.30 -2.12
N ALA A 52 1.27 1.08 -2.33
CA ALA A 52 0.60 0.30 -1.31
C ALA A 52 0.93 -1.20 -1.43
N MET A 53 0.97 -1.88 -0.29
CA MET A 53 1.09 -3.34 -0.20
C MET A 53 0.32 -3.84 1.02
N ILE A 54 -0.12 -5.10 1.00
CA ILE A 54 -0.72 -5.79 2.15
C ILE A 54 0.22 -6.94 2.56
N LEU A 55 0.49 -7.09 3.86
CA LEU A 55 1.20 -8.23 4.43
C LEU A 55 0.22 -9.07 5.25
N ARG A 56 -0.05 -10.30 4.79
CA ARG A 56 -0.87 -11.27 5.53
C ARG A 56 0.05 -12.24 6.27
N LYS A 57 -0.08 -12.33 7.59
CA LYS A 57 0.65 -13.32 8.39
C LYS A 57 0.27 -14.74 7.94
N ARG A 58 1.26 -15.60 7.69
CA ARG A 58 1.05 -17.02 7.44
C ARG A 58 0.67 -17.73 8.76
N SER A 59 -0.27 -18.67 8.68
CA SER A 59 -0.74 -19.47 9.82
C SER A 59 0.14 -20.69 10.05
#